data_AF-S3CH89-F1
#
_entry.id   AF-S3CH89-F1
#
_cell.length_a   1.000
_cell.length_b   1.000
_cell.length_c   1.000
_cell.angle_alpha   90.00
_cell.angle_beta   90.00
_cell.angle_gamma   90.00
#
_symmetry.space_group_name_H-M   'P 1'
#
loop_
_entity.id
_entity.type
_entity.pdbx_description
1 polymer ?
#
loop_
_entity_poly.entity_id
_entity_poly.type
_entity_poly.pdbx_seq_one_letter_code
_entity_poly.pdbx_strand_id
1 'polypeptide(L)'
;MDITSFVVSGREKAKLFGDYSTYRTQLSNRIHNLRKKLGIATKPRAKYTAKAAPTVTDIRTNHEHIHLLLLTSERAWAHAMSMREIHSTDTKGITGTTRSHIISRLHKATVYANDLFLLLRDQSATGATGRDVLEARAYVASLNGAMHFEKQSWEFCVRSYSEARIIYNSLYSTTKTEIFKDLLSDPVDVSIRYGAYQMRIPRTKAIPAISREYFPTSDSELVSQIEEVDPNALNARPTKVKDEAAGAEAAPKTITWRSRTVDLEDAAIAAALGSVQTAVKRLSDTLTSTSTAHTKDVGAAYDDVLILSQDAVDATKQAIDELVSERVGSGDKRMQSLQITRTAVSYEMISWRIGRNRVLVGESDGAVIKSSIAANTKHQKSNSKEEEGTGRKLSHLREKVVLYDAILQSLDSIKELPGIAADSDFIEEINAKAAYFSALKCLSIARSHALLPNLKNALALVARAAEKCNVAYSYLSTSMDTSTDAPPNISISSREVTFLKDLLSGEVQRYRALVELSNLARSNDLDSNSITTSPLVERLHEYPMQPVNLENLVTYPPRLEPIPVKPLFFDAAWNYIEYPGRQVVADFSEKEAEKLEPETKGSEPPTQQKKKGWLSWK
;
A
#
# COMPACT_ATOMS: atom_id res chain seq x y z
N MET A 1 10.55 45.33 -11.51
CA MET A 1 9.71 46.11 -10.56
C MET A 1 8.57 45.22 -10.13
N ASP A 2 8.63 44.68 -8.93
CA ASP A 2 7.82 43.50 -8.60
C ASP A 2 6.42 43.92 -8.11
N ILE A 3 5.60 44.37 -9.06
CA ILE A 3 4.25 44.90 -8.84
C ILE A 3 3.39 43.86 -8.11
N THR A 4 3.46 42.62 -8.58
CA THR A 4 2.61 41.52 -8.13
C THR A 4 2.98 41.07 -6.72
N SER A 5 4.28 40.92 -6.42
CA SER A 5 4.76 40.58 -5.08
C SER A 5 4.51 41.71 -4.07
N PHE A 6 4.62 42.98 -4.47
CA PHE A 6 4.28 44.13 -3.63
C PHE A 6 2.79 44.15 -3.24
N VAL A 7 1.90 43.84 -4.20
CA VAL A 7 0.46 43.74 -3.95
C VAL A 7 0.13 42.53 -3.07
N VAL A 8 0.58 41.33 -3.45
CA VAL A 8 0.25 40.08 -2.74
C VAL A 8 0.79 40.10 -1.31
N SER A 9 2.07 40.46 -1.10
CA SER A 9 2.62 40.58 0.26
C SER A 9 1.96 41.69 1.08
N GLY A 10 1.37 42.70 0.43
CA GLY A 10 0.51 43.69 1.09
C GLY A 10 -0.81 43.09 1.58
N ARG A 11 -1.44 42.24 0.76
CA ARG A 11 -2.71 41.55 1.08
C ARG A 11 -2.52 40.44 2.12
N GLU A 12 -1.42 39.69 2.07
CA GLU A 12 -1.07 38.68 3.08
C GLU A 12 -0.88 39.31 4.47
N LYS A 13 -0.09 40.39 4.55
CA LYS A 13 0.14 41.14 5.80
C LYS A 13 -1.13 41.74 6.39
N ALA A 14 -2.14 42.00 5.54
CA ALA A 14 -3.48 42.32 6.01
C ALA A 14 -4.20 41.07 6.55
N LYS A 15 -4.40 40.05 5.70
CA LYS A 15 -5.10 38.80 6.05
C LYS A 15 -4.59 38.15 7.36
N LEU A 16 -3.29 38.26 7.65
CA LEU A 16 -2.67 37.64 8.82
C LEU A 16 -2.95 38.37 10.14
N PHE A 17 -3.34 39.66 10.10
CA PHE A 17 -3.51 40.49 11.32
C PHE A 17 -4.82 41.29 11.37
N GLY A 18 -5.72 41.24 10.37
CA GLY A 18 -7.04 41.85 10.45
C GLY A 18 -7.82 41.98 9.14
N ASP A 19 -9.02 42.56 9.24
CA ASP A 19 -9.99 42.69 8.14
C ASP A 19 -9.51 43.60 7.00
N TYR A 20 -10.18 43.55 5.84
CA TYR A 20 -9.93 44.48 4.72
C TYR A 20 -10.15 45.96 5.11
N SER A 21 -10.95 46.22 6.16
CA SER A 21 -11.15 47.55 6.73
C SER A 21 -9.84 48.14 7.31
N THR A 22 -9.05 47.31 8.00
CA THR A 22 -7.75 47.66 8.59
C THR A 22 -6.69 47.86 7.51
N TYR A 23 -6.70 47.02 6.46
CA TYR A 23 -5.81 47.18 5.32
C TYR A 23 -6.03 48.54 4.63
N ARG A 24 -7.30 48.94 4.43
CA ARG A 24 -7.65 50.23 3.84
C ARG A 24 -7.14 51.43 4.65
N THR A 25 -7.10 51.37 5.98
CA THR A 25 -6.56 52.46 6.82
C THR A 25 -5.03 52.49 6.75
N GLN A 26 -4.36 51.33 6.82
CA GLN A 26 -2.91 51.22 6.63
C GLN A 26 -2.46 51.76 5.26
N LEU A 27 -3.16 51.38 4.18
CA LEU A 27 -2.91 51.90 2.83
C LEU A 27 -3.11 53.42 2.75
N SER A 28 -4.15 53.95 3.42
CA SER A 28 -4.40 55.40 3.45
C SER A 28 -3.25 56.16 4.12
N ASN A 29 -2.69 55.61 5.21
CA ASN A 29 -1.53 56.18 5.90
C ASN A 29 -0.25 56.09 5.05
N ARG A 30 0.00 54.95 4.38
CA ARG A 30 1.11 54.78 3.43
C ARG A 30 1.03 55.81 2.28
N ILE A 31 -0.14 55.96 1.64
CA ILE A 31 -0.38 56.95 0.58
C ILE A 31 -0.14 58.38 1.08
N HIS A 32 -0.55 58.70 2.31
CA HIS A 32 -0.31 60.03 2.89
C HIS A 32 1.19 60.30 3.08
N ASN A 33 1.94 59.31 3.58
CA ASN A 33 3.38 59.42 3.78
C ASN A 33 4.14 59.51 2.45
N LEU A 34 3.80 58.72 1.43
CA LEU A 34 4.39 58.87 0.09
C LEU A 34 4.09 60.24 -0.52
N ARG A 35 2.86 60.76 -0.37
CA ARG A 35 2.51 62.11 -0.84
C ARG A 35 3.31 63.20 -0.12
N LYS A 36 3.68 63.01 1.14
CA LYS A 36 4.61 63.91 1.85
C LYS A 36 6.03 63.81 1.28
N LYS A 37 6.56 62.60 1.10
CA LYS A 37 7.89 62.38 0.48
C LYS A 37 8.01 63.03 -0.91
N LEU A 38 6.98 62.87 -1.74
CA LEU A 38 6.93 63.35 -3.12
C LEU A 38 6.48 64.83 -3.25
N GLY A 39 6.26 65.56 -2.15
CA GLY A 39 5.79 66.95 -2.20
C GLY A 39 4.33 67.15 -2.66
N ILE A 40 3.64 66.10 -3.13
CA ILE A 40 2.25 66.12 -3.61
C ILE A 40 1.22 66.18 -2.45
N ALA A 41 1.65 66.38 -1.20
CA ALA A 41 0.78 66.54 -0.05
C ALA A 41 0.03 67.88 -0.13
N THR A 42 -1.30 67.83 0.01
CA THR A 42 -2.11 69.04 0.18
C THR A 42 -1.78 69.67 1.52
N LYS A 43 -1.29 70.91 1.51
CA LYS A 43 -0.98 71.68 2.73
C LYS A 43 -2.23 71.78 3.62
N PRO A 44 -2.09 71.70 4.96
CA PRO A 44 -3.23 71.86 5.86
C PRO A 44 -3.90 73.22 5.64
N ARG A 45 -5.24 73.24 5.60
CA ARG A 45 -6.09 74.42 5.32
C ARG A 45 -5.97 75.04 3.91
N ALA A 46 -5.23 74.46 2.96
CA ALA A 46 -5.28 74.89 1.57
C ALA A 46 -6.57 74.41 0.86
N LYS A 47 -7.07 75.19 -0.11
CA LYS A 47 -8.13 74.74 -1.03
C LYS A 47 -7.66 73.51 -1.80
N TYR A 48 -8.53 72.53 -1.98
CA TYR A 48 -8.20 71.32 -2.74
C TYR A 48 -8.00 71.65 -4.23
N THR A 49 -6.81 71.36 -4.75
CA THR A 49 -6.54 71.29 -6.18
C THR A 49 -6.54 69.84 -6.63
N ALA A 50 -7.02 69.59 -7.86
CA ALA A 50 -6.86 68.28 -8.48
C ALA A 50 -5.36 67.96 -8.60
N LYS A 51 -4.96 66.77 -8.14
CA LYS A 51 -3.56 66.34 -8.20
C LYS A 51 -3.26 65.91 -9.63
N ALA A 52 -2.17 66.41 -10.20
CA ALA A 52 -1.69 65.95 -11.49
C ALA A 52 -1.51 64.42 -11.48
N ALA A 53 -1.84 63.78 -12.60
CA ALA A 53 -1.45 62.40 -12.84
C ALA A 53 0.09 62.33 -12.91
N PRO A 54 0.73 61.26 -12.42
CA PRO A 54 2.17 61.11 -12.55
C PRO A 54 2.56 61.00 -14.03
N THR A 55 3.59 61.73 -14.43
CA THR A 55 4.10 61.76 -15.79
C THR A 55 5.16 60.67 -15.99
N VAL A 56 5.38 60.24 -17.23
CA VAL A 56 6.40 59.23 -17.58
C VAL A 56 7.81 59.66 -17.12
N THR A 57 8.11 60.96 -17.17
CA THR A 57 9.35 61.57 -16.65
C THR A 57 9.51 61.45 -15.13
N ASP A 58 8.40 61.48 -14.40
CA ASP A 58 8.39 61.44 -12.93
C ASP A 58 8.69 60.02 -12.43
N ILE A 59 8.21 59.00 -13.17
CA ILE A 59 8.54 57.60 -12.92
C ILE A 59 10.05 57.36 -13.08
N ARG A 60 10.66 57.86 -14.17
CA ARG A 60 12.10 57.69 -14.43
C ARG A 60 12.99 58.34 -13.36
N THR A 61 12.51 59.41 -12.72
CA THR A 61 13.26 60.10 -11.65
C THR A 61 13.00 59.50 -10.27
N ASN A 62 11.80 58.95 -10.01
CA ASN A 62 11.50 58.33 -8.73
C ASN A 62 10.43 57.22 -8.84
N HIS A 63 10.85 55.98 -8.58
CA HIS A 63 9.97 54.79 -8.62
C HIS A 63 8.83 54.84 -7.57
N GLU A 64 8.90 55.67 -6.54
CA GLU A 64 7.82 55.87 -5.55
C GLU A 64 6.51 56.39 -6.19
N HIS A 65 6.55 56.96 -7.39
CA HIS A 65 5.34 57.30 -8.17
C HIS A 65 4.53 56.06 -8.59
N ILE A 66 5.18 54.93 -8.86
CA ILE A 66 4.50 53.65 -9.15
C ILE A 66 3.85 53.10 -7.88
N HIS A 67 4.56 53.09 -6.75
CA HIS A 67 3.99 52.70 -5.46
C HIS A 67 2.79 53.59 -5.06
N LEU A 68 2.82 54.87 -5.40
CA LEU A 68 1.67 55.77 -5.18
C LEU A 68 0.43 55.31 -5.95
N LEU A 69 0.56 54.95 -7.23
CA LEU A 69 -0.56 54.41 -8.04
C LEU A 69 -1.05 53.08 -7.49
N LEU A 70 -0.16 52.11 -7.26
CA LEU A 70 -0.49 50.78 -6.72
C LEU A 70 -1.19 50.84 -5.36
N LEU A 71 -0.73 51.69 -4.44
CA LEU A 71 -1.39 51.84 -3.15
C LEU A 71 -2.78 52.51 -3.33
N THR A 72 -2.95 53.39 -4.33
CA THR A 72 -4.28 53.97 -4.61
C THR A 72 -5.26 53.00 -5.27
N SER A 73 -4.82 52.09 -6.14
CA SER A 73 -5.65 50.99 -6.66
C SER A 73 -6.00 49.99 -5.55
N GLU A 74 -5.01 49.52 -4.79
CA GLU A 74 -5.23 48.58 -3.67
C GLU A 74 -6.16 49.17 -2.61
N ARG A 75 -6.09 50.48 -2.32
CA ARG A 75 -7.03 51.09 -1.35
C ARG A 75 -8.47 51.11 -1.86
N ALA A 76 -8.67 51.23 -3.18
CA ALA A 76 -10.00 51.15 -3.78
C ALA A 76 -10.51 49.70 -3.80
N TRP A 77 -9.64 48.73 -4.12
CA TRP A 77 -9.91 47.29 -4.04
C TRP A 77 -10.25 46.84 -2.61
N ALA A 78 -9.42 47.18 -1.62
CA ALA A 78 -9.64 46.84 -0.21
C ALA A 78 -10.96 47.41 0.33
N HIS A 79 -11.39 48.58 -0.16
CA HIS A 79 -12.69 49.13 0.19
C HIS A 79 -13.85 48.30 -0.38
N ALA A 80 -13.76 47.88 -1.65
CA ALA A 80 -14.73 46.94 -2.24
C ALA A 80 -14.78 45.62 -1.48
N MET A 81 -13.62 45.04 -1.16
CA MET A 81 -13.53 43.79 -0.39
C MET A 81 -14.12 43.93 1.02
N SER A 82 -13.85 45.03 1.74
CA SER A 82 -14.45 45.27 3.07
C SER A 82 -15.98 45.36 3.02
N MET A 83 -16.55 45.95 1.96
CA MET A 83 -18.01 45.98 1.80
C MET A 83 -18.57 44.59 1.48
N ARG A 84 -17.86 43.79 0.69
CA ARG A 84 -18.25 42.41 0.36
C ARG A 84 -18.19 41.49 1.58
N GLU A 85 -17.19 41.67 2.43
CA GLU A 85 -17.02 40.97 3.71
C GLU A 85 -18.13 41.33 4.71
N ILE A 86 -18.46 42.61 4.88
CA ILE A 86 -19.57 43.05 5.75
C ILE A 86 -20.92 42.43 5.33
N HIS A 87 -21.16 42.25 4.03
CA HIS A 87 -22.40 41.67 3.51
C HIS A 87 -22.35 40.14 3.27
N SER A 88 -21.23 39.45 3.58
CA SER A 88 -21.15 37.99 3.42
C SER A 88 -21.92 37.23 4.51
N THR A 89 -22.16 37.87 5.65
CA THR A 89 -22.91 37.34 6.79
C THR A 89 -24.42 37.64 6.74
N ASP A 90 -24.87 38.46 5.78
CA ASP A 90 -26.28 38.85 5.67
C ASP A 90 -27.08 37.79 4.88
N THR A 91 -28.07 37.20 5.54
CA THR A 91 -29.02 36.23 4.97
C THR A 91 -29.74 36.70 3.70
N LYS A 92 -29.84 38.01 3.46
CA LYS A 92 -30.48 38.59 2.26
C LYS A 92 -29.51 38.83 1.10
N GLY A 93 -28.22 38.55 1.30
CA GLY A 93 -27.16 38.78 0.32
C GLY A 93 -26.88 40.25 0.04
N ILE A 94 -25.98 40.49 -0.91
CA ILE A 94 -25.52 41.85 -1.27
C ILE A 94 -26.63 42.60 -2.03
N THR A 95 -27.12 43.70 -1.45
CA THR A 95 -28.16 44.55 -2.07
C THR A 95 -27.65 45.25 -3.34
N GLY A 96 -28.55 45.58 -4.27
CA GLY A 96 -28.18 46.20 -5.55
C GLY A 96 -27.43 47.52 -5.42
N THR A 97 -27.75 48.33 -4.40
CA THR A 97 -27.06 49.61 -4.13
C THR A 97 -25.66 49.41 -3.58
N THR A 98 -25.45 48.45 -2.67
CA THR A 98 -24.11 48.15 -2.13
C THR A 98 -23.24 47.47 -3.17
N ARG A 99 -23.80 46.57 -3.99
CA ARG A 99 -23.13 45.99 -5.16
C ARG A 99 -22.70 47.06 -6.17
N SER A 100 -23.57 48.03 -6.48
CA SER A 100 -23.21 49.17 -7.35
C SER A 100 -22.04 49.97 -6.77
N HIS A 101 -21.99 50.18 -5.45
CA HIS A 101 -20.86 50.83 -4.79
C HIS A 101 -19.58 49.98 -4.85
N ILE A 102 -19.65 48.67 -4.61
CA ILE A 102 -18.52 47.73 -4.78
C ILE A 102 -17.96 47.82 -6.21
N ILE A 103 -18.83 47.73 -7.23
CA ILE A 103 -18.45 47.86 -8.64
C ILE A 103 -17.78 49.21 -8.92
N SER A 104 -18.32 50.31 -8.40
CA SER A 104 -17.72 51.66 -8.54
C SER A 104 -16.32 51.75 -7.92
N ARG A 105 -16.06 51.02 -6.83
CA ARG A 105 -14.74 50.97 -6.17
C ARG A 105 -13.76 50.07 -6.93
N LEU A 106 -14.21 48.93 -7.46
CA LEU A 106 -13.39 48.09 -8.34
C LEU A 106 -13.05 48.79 -9.65
N HIS A 107 -14.00 49.45 -10.30
CA HIS A 107 -13.76 50.30 -11.47
C HIS A 107 -12.74 51.42 -11.16
N LYS A 108 -12.78 52.00 -9.96
CA LYS A 108 -11.77 52.98 -9.54
C LYS A 108 -10.39 52.35 -9.32
N ALA A 109 -10.32 51.09 -8.89
CA ALA A 109 -9.07 50.36 -8.78
C ALA A 109 -8.49 50.03 -10.16
N THR A 110 -9.33 49.58 -11.11
CA THR A 110 -8.91 49.25 -12.48
C THR A 110 -8.42 50.47 -13.24
N VAL A 111 -9.06 51.64 -13.09
CA VAL A 111 -8.56 52.89 -13.69
C VAL A 111 -7.14 53.21 -13.21
N TYR A 112 -6.87 53.22 -11.90
CA TYR A 112 -5.52 53.52 -11.41
C TYR A 112 -4.47 52.46 -11.79
N ALA A 113 -4.86 51.21 -11.92
CA ALA A 113 -3.98 50.15 -12.42
C ALA A 113 -3.72 50.31 -13.94
N ASN A 114 -4.74 50.73 -14.71
CA ASN A 114 -4.62 50.95 -16.14
C ASN A 114 -3.79 52.20 -16.45
N ASP A 115 -3.95 53.28 -15.67
CA ASP A 115 -3.08 54.47 -15.72
C ASP A 115 -1.61 54.05 -15.53
N LEU A 116 -1.33 53.16 -14.56
CA LEU A 116 0.02 52.61 -14.36
C LEU A 116 0.50 51.77 -15.55
N PHE A 117 -0.33 50.87 -16.09
CA PHE A 117 0.03 50.06 -17.26
C PHE A 117 0.33 50.93 -18.49
N LEU A 118 -0.49 51.95 -18.77
CA LEU A 118 -0.27 52.88 -19.87
C LEU A 118 1.06 53.65 -19.72
N LEU A 119 1.39 54.09 -18.50
CA LEU A 119 2.66 54.75 -18.22
C LEU A 119 3.88 53.81 -18.36
N LEU A 120 3.71 52.52 -18.09
CA LEU A 120 4.77 51.50 -18.24
C LEU A 120 4.94 51.00 -19.69
N ARG A 121 3.92 51.16 -20.55
CA ARG A 121 4.00 50.80 -21.98
C ARG A 121 5.10 51.57 -22.71
N ASP A 122 5.37 52.82 -22.30
CA ASP A 122 6.48 53.64 -22.79
C ASP A 122 7.82 53.20 -22.15
N GLN A 123 8.27 51.98 -22.50
CA GLN A 123 9.48 51.35 -21.96
C GLN A 123 10.74 52.21 -22.14
N SER A 124 10.88 52.89 -23.29
CA SER A 124 12.01 53.76 -23.62
C SER A 124 12.15 54.99 -22.70
N ALA A 125 11.05 55.43 -22.09
CA ALA A 125 11.02 56.59 -21.21
C ALA A 125 11.00 56.21 -19.72
N THR A 126 10.50 55.03 -19.36
CA THR A 126 10.47 54.54 -17.97
C THR A 126 11.67 53.67 -17.57
N GLY A 127 12.31 52.98 -18.51
CA GLY A 127 13.30 51.95 -18.22
C GLY A 127 12.69 50.65 -17.67
N ALA A 128 11.38 50.44 -17.85
CA ALA A 128 10.68 49.24 -17.39
C ALA A 128 11.05 48.00 -18.23
N THR A 129 11.14 46.85 -17.57
CA THR A 129 11.37 45.56 -18.25
C THR A 129 10.09 45.10 -18.96
N GLY A 130 10.17 44.37 -20.08
CA GLY A 130 8.97 43.76 -20.72
C GLY A 130 8.13 42.92 -19.75
N ARG A 131 8.80 42.23 -18.82
CA ARG A 131 8.18 41.57 -17.66
C ARG A 131 7.35 42.50 -16.78
N ASP A 132 7.82 43.71 -16.49
CA ASP A 132 7.12 44.65 -15.61
C ASP A 132 5.83 45.17 -16.27
N VAL A 133 5.84 45.33 -17.59
CA VAL A 133 4.67 45.66 -18.41
C VAL A 133 3.65 44.52 -18.39
N LEU A 134 4.10 43.27 -18.53
CA LEU A 134 3.25 42.08 -18.40
C LEU A 134 2.67 41.92 -16.98
N GLU A 135 3.46 42.13 -15.92
CA GLU A 135 2.98 42.10 -14.54
C GLU A 135 1.93 43.21 -14.27
N ALA A 136 2.15 44.43 -14.77
CA ALA A 136 1.17 45.51 -14.69
C ALA A 136 -0.12 45.16 -15.43
N ARG A 137 -0.01 44.58 -16.63
CA ARG A 137 -1.17 44.16 -17.44
C ARG A 137 -1.96 43.03 -16.78
N ALA A 138 -1.29 42.02 -16.22
CA ALA A 138 -1.93 40.93 -15.49
C ALA A 138 -2.64 41.43 -14.21
N TYR A 139 -2.07 42.42 -13.53
CA TYR A 139 -2.72 43.09 -12.40
C TYR A 139 -4.00 43.82 -12.84
N VAL A 140 -3.95 44.62 -13.92
CA VAL A 140 -5.14 45.26 -14.52
C VAL A 140 -6.21 44.23 -14.90
N ALA A 141 -5.82 43.17 -15.61
CA ALA A 141 -6.71 42.10 -16.04
C ALA A 141 -7.38 41.40 -14.85
N SER A 142 -6.64 41.14 -13.76
CA SER A 142 -7.19 40.55 -12.53
C SER A 142 -8.22 41.45 -11.82
N LEU A 143 -8.00 42.77 -11.80
CA LEU A 143 -8.96 43.73 -11.24
C LEU A 143 -10.19 43.93 -12.14
N ASN A 144 -10.01 43.89 -13.47
CA ASN A 144 -11.10 43.91 -14.43
C ASN A 144 -11.96 42.65 -14.29
N GLY A 145 -11.36 41.47 -14.19
CA GLY A 145 -12.04 40.21 -13.88
C GLY A 145 -12.90 40.33 -12.62
N ALA A 146 -12.32 40.83 -11.52
CA ALA A 146 -13.04 41.06 -10.27
C ALA A 146 -14.22 42.04 -10.43
N MET A 147 -14.04 43.13 -11.19
CA MET A 147 -15.13 44.08 -11.48
C MET A 147 -16.25 43.42 -12.31
N HIS A 148 -15.92 42.64 -13.34
CA HIS A 148 -16.90 41.98 -14.20
C HIS A 148 -17.63 40.82 -13.48
N PHE A 149 -16.95 40.14 -12.55
CA PHE A 149 -17.54 39.15 -11.65
C PHE A 149 -18.64 39.77 -10.78
N GLU A 150 -18.36 40.88 -10.08
CA GLU A 150 -19.37 41.59 -9.27
C GLU A 150 -20.50 42.21 -10.12
N LYS A 151 -20.23 42.54 -11.39
CA LYS A 151 -21.25 42.93 -12.39
C LYS A 151 -22.10 41.76 -12.90
N GLN A 152 -21.78 40.50 -12.56
CA GLN A 152 -22.38 39.28 -13.13
C GLN A 152 -22.25 39.19 -14.66
N SER A 153 -21.20 39.82 -15.21
CA SER A 153 -20.91 39.89 -16.64
C SER A 153 -19.94 38.76 -17.02
N TRP A 154 -20.46 37.53 -17.07
CA TRP A 154 -19.64 36.30 -17.06
C TRP A 154 -18.66 36.19 -18.23
N GLU A 155 -19.06 36.59 -19.45
CA GLU A 155 -18.19 36.53 -20.64
C GLU A 155 -16.95 37.41 -20.50
N PHE A 156 -17.15 38.69 -20.18
CA PHE A 156 -16.06 39.64 -19.94
C PHE A 156 -15.23 39.26 -18.70
N CYS A 157 -15.86 38.67 -17.68
CA CYS A 157 -15.18 38.14 -16.51
C CYS A 157 -14.22 37.01 -16.88
N VAL A 158 -14.68 35.99 -17.63
CA VAL A 158 -13.84 34.88 -18.09
C VAL A 158 -12.74 35.39 -19.02
N ARG A 159 -13.04 36.32 -19.95
CA ARG A 159 -12.04 36.96 -20.81
C ARG A 159 -10.92 37.65 -20.01
N SER A 160 -11.24 38.57 -19.11
CA SER A 160 -10.23 39.28 -18.32
C SER A 160 -9.45 38.36 -17.36
N TYR A 161 -10.09 37.37 -16.75
CA TYR A 161 -9.37 36.40 -15.94
C TYR A 161 -8.51 35.45 -16.78
N SER A 162 -8.92 35.07 -17.99
CA SER A 162 -8.12 34.23 -18.89
C SER A 162 -6.84 34.93 -19.36
N GLU A 163 -6.92 36.23 -19.64
CA GLU A 163 -5.78 37.10 -19.92
C GLU A 163 -4.81 37.13 -18.73
N ALA A 164 -5.31 37.42 -17.53
CA ALA A 164 -4.51 37.37 -16.30
C ALA A 164 -3.88 35.99 -16.08
N ARG A 165 -4.63 34.91 -16.32
CA ARG A 165 -4.17 33.53 -16.14
C ARG A 165 -3.02 33.17 -17.07
N ILE A 166 -3.12 33.50 -18.36
CA ILE A 166 -2.09 33.17 -19.34
C ILE A 166 -0.81 33.95 -19.06
N ILE A 167 -0.91 35.24 -18.71
CA ILE A 167 0.26 36.06 -18.35
C ILE A 167 0.92 35.56 -17.05
N TYR A 168 0.16 35.30 -15.98
CA TYR A 168 0.74 34.76 -14.75
C TYR A 168 1.33 33.36 -14.94
N ASN A 169 0.77 32.54 -15.83
CA ASN A 169 1.30 31.23 -16.15
C ASN A 169 2.63 31.31 -16.93
N SER A 170 2.78 32.23 -17.90
CA SER A 170 4.07 32.42 -18.59
C SER A 170 5.15 32.96 -17.64
N LEU A 171 4.80 33.95 -16.80
CA LEU A 171 5.70 34.48 -15.76
C LEU A 171 6.09 33.41 -14.72
N TYR A 172 5.18 32.50 -14.37
CA TYR A 172 5.46 31.34 -13.53
C TYR A 172 6.39 30.33 -14.21
N SER A 173 6.19 30.02 -15.50
CA SER A 173 7.10 29.15 -16.27
C SER A 173 8.55 29.66 -16.23
N THR A 174 8.76 30.97 -16.34
CA THR A 174 10.08 31.61 -16.29
C THR A 174 10.67 31.69 -14.87
N THR A 175 9.87 32.08 -13.87
CA THR A 175 10.39 32.47 -12.53
C THR A 175 10.22 31.39 -11.45
N LYS A 176 9.25 30.49 -11.62
CA LYS A 176 8.82 29.46 -10.64
C LYS A 176 8.50 29.98 -9.22
N THR A 177 8.15 31.25 -9.08
CA THR A 177 7.75 31.85 -7.81
C THR A 177 6.36 31.43 -7.39
N GLU A 178 6.23 30.88 -6.17
CA GLU A 178 4.99 30.33 -5.60
C GLU A 178 3.84 31.35 -5.60
N ILE A 179 4.14 32.64 -5.41
CA ILE A 179 3.20 33.78 -5.47
C ILE A 179 2.28 33.72 -6.72
N PHE A 180 2.81 33.33 -7.89
CA PHE A 180 1.99 33.22 -9.10
C PHE A 180 1.12 31.96 -9.11
N LYS A 181 1.61 30.85 -8.56
CA LYS A 181 0.84 29.60 -8.42
C LYS A 181 -0.35 29.79 -7.50
N ASP A 182 -0.16 30.49 -6.38
CA ASP A 182 -1.22 30.80 -5.42
C ASP A 182 -2.26 31.74 -6.03
N LEU A 183 -1.83 32.81 -6.70
CA LEU A 183 -2.74 33.75 -7.37
C LEU A 183 -3.53 33.10 -8.52
N LEU A 184 -2.93 32.10 -9.21
CA LEU A 184 -3.59 31.29 -10.22
C LEU A 184 -4.65 30.38 -9.59
N SER A 185 -4.35 29.71 -8.48
CA SER A 185 -5.29 28.80 -7.82
C SER A 185 -6.45 29.53 -7.13
N ASP A 186 -6.17 30.61 -6.39
CA ASP A 186 -7.14 31.51 -5.76
C ASP A 186 -6.69 32.98 -5.93
N PRO A 187 -7.41 33.84 -6.67
CA PRO A 187 -8.82 33.72 -7.05
C PRO A 187 -9.08 33.40 -8.52
N VAL A 188 -8.04 33.28 -9.37
CA VAL A 188 -8.22 33.28 -10.84
C VAL A 188 -8.95 32.03 -11.34
N ASP A 189 -8.44 30.83 -11.04
CA ASP A 189 -9.02 29.57 -11.55
C ASP A 189 -10.42 29.29 -10.97
N VAL A 190 -10.66 29.66 -9.70
CA VAL A 190 -12.01 29.61 -9.08
C VAL A 190 -12.99 30.53 -9.81
N SER A 191 -12.58 31.77 -10.11
CA SER A 191 -13.43 32.75 -10.81
C SER A 191 -13.74 32.34 -12.25
N ILE A 192 -12.75 31.76 -12.96
CA ILE A 192 -12.95 31.21 -14.32
C ILE A 192 -13.93 30.02 -14.27
N ARG A 193 -13.74 29.07 -13.34
CA ARG A 193 -14.62 27.89 -13.23
C ARG A 193 -16.06 28.29 -12.90
N TYR A 194 -16.27 29.26 -12.00
CA TYR A 194 -17.60 29.79 -11.70
C TYR A 194 -18.23 30.54 -12.90
N GLY A 195 -17.46 31.40 -13.58
CA GLY A 195 -17.93 32.09 -14.78
C GLY A 195 -18.32 31.12 -15.91
N ALA A 196 -17.50 30.09 -16.15
CA ALA A 196 -17.76 29.04 -17.13
C ALA A 196 -19.04 28.24 -16.81
N TYR A 197 -19.28 27.93 -15.53
CA TYR A 197 -20.51 27.29 -15.08
C TYR A 197 -21.75 28.16 -15.37
N GLN A 198 -21.68 29.46 -15.06
CA GLN A 198 -22.77 30.40 -15.37
C GLN A 198 -23.02 30.56 -16.88
N MET A 199 -21.98 30.43 -17.71
CA MET A 199 -22.09 30.40 -19.18
C MET A 199 -22.48 29.03 -19.76
N ARG A 200 -22.75 28.02 -18.92
CA ARG A 200 -23.12 26.64 -19.32
C ARG A 200 -22.05 25.93 -20.17
N ILE A 201 -20.78 26.28 -19.99
CA ILE A 201 -19.65 25.53 -20.57
C ILE A 201 -19.57 24.16 -19.86
N PRO A 202 -19.37 23.04 -20.57
CA PRO A 202 -19.32 21.72 -19.95
C PRO A 202 -18.11 21.55 -19.01
N ARG A 203 -18.33 20.91 -17.86
CA ARG A 203 -17.32 20.67 -16.80
C ARG A 203 -16.15 19.79 -17.25
N THR A 204 -16.34 18.98 -18.28
CA THR A 204 -15.28 18.20 -18.97
C THR A 204 -14.13 19.06 -19.48
N LYS A 205 -14.32 20.37 -19.66
CA LYS A 205 -13.35 21.27 -20.27
C LYS A 205 -12.38 21.84 -19.24
N ALA A 206 -11.11 21.47 -19.36
CA ALA A 206 -10.05 21.95 -18.46
C ALA A 206 -9.91 23.49 -18.50
N ILE A 207 -9.62 24.10 -17.34
CA ILE A 207 -9.48 25.55 -17.17
C ILE A 207 -8.44 26.17 -18.15
N PRO A 208 -7.27 25.57 -18.43
CA PRO A 208 -6.35 26.10 -19.44
C PRO A 208 -6.92 26.11 -20.86
N ALA A 209 -7.80 25.17 -21.21
CA ALA A 209 -8.47 25.15 -22.52
C ALA A 209 -9.52 26.27 -22.62
N ILE A 210 -10.35 26.44 -21.59
CA ILE A 210 -11.27 27.59 -21.48
C ILE A 210 -10.48 28.91 -21.58
N SER A 211 -9.36 29.01 -20.88
CA SER A 211 -8.56 30.25 -20.85
C SER A 211 -7.99 30.63 -22.22
N ARG A 212 -7.64 29.64 -23.06
CA ARG A 212 -7.13 29.90 -24.43
C ARG A 212 -8.22 30.36 -25.38
N GLU A 213 -9.46 29.87 -25.22
CA GLU A 213 -10.58 30.25 -26.09
C GLU A 213 -11.10 31.66 -25.84
N TYR A 214 -11.11 32.10 -24.59
CA TYR A 214 -11.55 33.44 -24.19
C TYR A 214 -10.42 34.48 -24.14
N PHE A 215 -9.19 34.09 -24.52
CA PHE A 215 -8.04 34.99 -24.56
C PHE A 215 -8.18 36.03 -25.68
N PRO A 216 -7.87 37.32 -25.43
CA PRO A 216 -7.94 38.37 -26.45
C PRO A 216 -6.80 38.26 -27.49
N THR A 217 -6.95 37.38 -28.49
CA THR A 217 -6.05 37.26 -29.65
C THR A 217 -6.02 38.48 -30.58
N SER A 218 -6.89 39.47 -30.36
CA SER A 218 -6.91 40.73 -31.12
C SER A 218 -5.69 41.62 -30.86
N ASP A 219 -5.00 41.46 -29.73
CA ASP A 219 -3.89 42.31 -29.31
C ASP A 219 -2.54 41.70 -29.73
N SER A 220 -2.05 42.03 -30.93
CA SER A 220 -0.80 41.49 -31.46
C SER A 220 0.42 41.77 -30.57
N GLU A 221 0.49 42.96 -29.96
CA GLU A 221 1.55 43.34 -28.99
C GLU A 221 1.56 42.45 -27.74
N LEU A 222 0.39 41.94 -27.32
CA LEU A 222 0.30 41.03 -26.18
C LEU A 222 0.83 39.64 -26.55
N VAL A 223 0.42 39.15 -27.72
CA VAL A 223 0.80 37.83 -28.22
C VAL A 223 2.31 37.75 -28.39
N SER A 224 2.95 38.75 -29.01
CA SER A 224 4.42 38.76 -29.18
C SER A 224 5.15 38.80 -27.83
N GLN A 225 4.73 39.63 -26.88
CA GLN A 225 5.35 39.70 -25.54
C GLN A 225 5.21 38.39 -24.75
N ILE A 226 4.11 37.64 -24.95
CA ILE A 226 3.92 36.34 -24.31
C ILE A 226 4.75 35.26 -25.01
N GLU A 227 4.83 35.26 -26.34
CA GLU A 227 5.65 34.31 -27.11
C GLU A 227 7.16 34.49 -26.87
N GLU A 228 7.63 35.74 -26.64
CA GLU A 228 8.99 36.05 -26.20
C GLU A 228 9.32 35.46 -24.82
N VAL A 229 8.35 35.38 -23.91
CA VAL A 229 8.53 34.89 -22.53
C VAL A 229 8.30 33.38 -22.41
N ASP A 230 7.29 32.84 -23.08
CA ASP A 230 6.96 31.42 -23.16
C ASP A 230 6.30 31.07 -24.51
N PRO A 231 7.04 30.52 -25.49
CA PRO A 231 6.49 30.14 -26.79
C PRO A 231 5.46 28.99 -26.72
N ASN A 232 5.25 28.37 -25.54
CA ASN A 232 4.28 27.29 -25.35
C ASN A 232 2.98 27.76 -24.66
N ALA A 233 2.90 29.00 -24.17
CA ALA A 233 1.76 29.47 -23.39
C ALA A 233 0.42 29.35 -24.15
N LEU A 234 0.42 29.78 -25.42
CA LEU A 234 -0.75 29.75 -26.31
C LEU A 234 -0.93 28.41 -27.04
N ASN A 235 0.13 27.59 -27.14
CA ASN A 235 0.11 26.34 -27.90
C ASN A 235 -0.68 25.23 -27.20
N ALA A 236 -1.48 24.47 -27.95
CA ALA A 236 -2.43 23.50 -27.40
C ALA A 236 -1.80 22.38 -26.54
N ARG A 237 -0.51 22.06 -26.76
CA ARG A 237 0.22 21.02 -26.02
C ARG A 237 0.80 21.54 -24.69
N PRO A 238 0.38 21.02 -23.53
CA PRO A 238 1.11 21.19 -22.28
C PRO A 238 2.31 20.23 -22.30
N THR A 239 3.43 20.65 -22.87
CA THR A 239 4.70 19.91 -22.79
C THR A 239 5.78 20.83 -22.24
N LYS A 240 6.50 20.35 -21.20
CA LYS A 240 7.62 20.98 -20.49
C LYS A 240 7.29 21.84 -19.24
N VAL A 241 6.53 21.26 -18.31
CA VAL A 241 7.08 21.18 -16.94
C VAL A 241 7.98 19.93 -16.93
N LYS A 242 9.19 20.04 -16.40
CA LYS A 242 10.29 19.08 -16.62
C LYS A 242 9.96 17.67 -16.12
N ASP A 243 10.01 16.71 -17.05
CA ASP A 243 10.73 15.43 -16.95
C ASP A 243 10.53 14.49 -15.74
N GLU A 244 9.38 14.53 -15.05
CA GLU A 244 8.91 13.41 -14.20
C GLU A 244 7.55 12.82 -14.64
N ALA A 245 6.90 13.41 -15.65
CA ALA A 245 5.57 13.02 -16.15
C ALA A 245 5.59 12.44 -17.58
N ALA A 246 6.70 11.79 -17.98
CA ALA A 246 6.90 11.18 -19.30
C ALA A 246 6.08 9.88 -19.54
N GLY A 247 4.81 9.86 -19.14
CA GLY A 247 3.92 8.70 -19.27
C GLY A 247 2.45 9.02 -19.50
N ALA A 248 2.06 10.30 -19.58
CA ALA A 248 0.66 10.72 -19.77
C ALA A 248 0.18 10.45 -21.21
N GLU A 249 -0.05 9.18 -21.53
CA GLU A 249 -1.01 8.79 -22.56
C GLU A 249 -2.37 9.43 -22.28
N ALA A 250 -3.16 9.60 -23.35
CA ALA A 250 -4.41 10.34 -23.28
C ALA A 250 -5.32 9.80 -22.18
N ALA A 251 -5.71 10.68 -21.25
CA ALA A 251 -6.59 10.36 -20.13
C ALA A 251 -7.78 9.50 -20.60
N PRO A 252 -8.07 8.36 -19.95
CA PRO A 252 -9.11 7.45 -20.40
C PRO A 252 -10.45 8.18 -20.47
N LYS A 253 -11.17 8.00 -21.58
CA LYS A 253 -12.50 8.62 -21.79
C LYS A 253 -13.63 7.78 -21.22
N THR A 254 -13.39 6.49 -21.00
CA THR A 254 -14.38 5.50 -20.58
C THR A 254 -13.76 4.51 -19.59
N ILE A 255 -14.52 4.12 -18.56
CA ILE A 255 -14.18 3.00 -17.67
C ILE A 255 -15.12 1.83 -17.98
N THR A 256 -14.58 0.62 -18.00
CA THR A 256 -15.36 -0.62 -18.13
C THR A 256 -15.37 -1.36 -16.80
N TRP A 257 -16.54 -1.48 -16.16
CA TRP A 257 -16.73 -2.21 -14.90
C TRP A 257 -17.69 -3.39 -15.08
N ARG A 258 -17.16 -4.62 -15.01
CA ARG A 258 -17.84 -5.86 -15.44
C ARG A 258 -18.50 -5.63 -16.81
N SER A 259 -19.83 -5.70 -16.91
CA SER A 259 -20.59 -5.49 -18.16
C SER A 259 -20.99 -4.04 -18.45
N ARG A 260 -20.61 -3.07 -17.61
CA ARG A 260 -21.03 -1.66 -17.74
C ARG A 260 -19.89 -0.78 -18.21
N THR A 261 -20.09 -0.07 -19.31
CA THR A 261 -19.19 0.97 -19.80
C THR A 261 -19.71 2.34 -19.38
N VAL A 262 -18.86 3.16 -18.77
CA VAL A 262 -19.23 4.50 -18.26
C VAL A 262 -18.29 5.55 -18.85
N ASP A 263 -18.86 6.59 -19.44
CA ASP A 263 -18.13 7.75 -19.95
C ASP A 263 -17.68 8.66 -18.79
N LEU A 264 -16.44 9.14 -18.85
CA LEU A 264 -15.86 10.00 -17.83
C LEU A 264 -16.18 11.48 -18.09
N GLU A 265 -17.24 11.96 -17.43
CA GLU A 265 -17.68 13.37 -17.48
C GLU A 265 -16.77 14.33 -16.69
N ASP A 266 -15.94 13.83 -15.77
CA ASP A 266 -15.04 14.65 -14.95
C ASP A 266 -13.59 14.54 -15.42
N ALA A 267 -13.01 15.69 -15.79
CA ALA A 267 -11.62 15.83 -16.19
C ALA A 267 -10.63 15.54 -15.03
N ALA A 268 -11.02 15.77 -13.77
CA ALA A 268 -10.18 15.46 -12.61
C ALA A 268 -10.03 13.94 -12.42
N ILE A 269 -11.16 13.20 -12.49
CA ILE A 269 -11.16 11.73 -12.42
C ILE A 269 -10.37 11.14 -13.60
N ALA A 270 -10.59 11.63 -14.82
CA ALA A 270 -9.86 11.17 -16.00
C ALA A 270 -8.34 11.45 -15.89
N ALA A 271 -7.93 12.60 -15.36
CA ALA A 271 -6.51 12.91 -15.13
C ALA A 271 -5.86 12.01 -14.06
N ALA A 272 -6.57 11.76 -12.95
CA ALA A 272 -6.09 10.87 -11.88
C ALA A 272 -5.98 9.40 -12.36
N LEU A 273 -6.88 8.94 -13.22
CA LEU A 273 -6.75 7.60 -13.83
C LEU A 273 -5.63 7.53 -14.87
N GLY A 274 -5.38 8.63 -15.58
CA GLY A 274 -4.19 8.78 -16.40
C GLY A 274 -2.90 8.59 -15.59
N SER A 275 -2.77 9.27 -14.44
CA SER A 275 -1.58 9.12 -13.57
C SER A 275 -1.43 7.71 -13.00
N VAL A 276 -2.53 7.07 -12.55
CA VAL A 276 -2.53 5.64 -12.14
C VAL A 276 -2.01 4.74 -13.26
N GLN A 277 -2.50 4.89 -14.50
CA GLN A 277 -2.01 4.10 -15.63
C GLN A 277 -0.52 4.31 -15.92
N THR A 278 0.01 5.53 -15.71
CA THR A 278 1.46 5.78 -15.83
C THR A 278 2.26 5.02 -14.77
N ALA A 279 1.75 4.95 -13.53
CA ALA A 279 2.43 4.30 -12.43
C ALA A 279 2.34 2.77 -12.53
N VAL A 280 1.23 2.22 -13.01
CA VAL A 280 1.10 0.78 -13.30
C VAL A 280 2.12 0.34 -14.38
N LYS A 281 2.38 1.18 -15.40
CA LYS A 281 3.43 0.90 -16.39
C LYS A 281 4.83 0.91 -15.79
N ARG A 282 5.16 1.92 -14.96
CA ARG A 282 6.42 1.95 -14.20
C ARG A 282 6.57 0.71 -13.33
N LEU A 283 5.49 0.25 -12.71
CA LEU A 283 5.46 -0.97 -11.91
C LEU A 283 5.78 -2.20 -12.78
N SER A 284 5.15 -2.38 -13.95
CA SER A 284 5.53 -3.47 -14.87
C SER A 284 6.98 -3.38 -15.38
N ASP A 285 7.49 -2.17 -15.62
CA ASP A 285 8.88 -1.96 -16.03
C ASP A 285 9.87 -2.32 -14.90
N THR A 286 9.54 -1.98 -13.66
CA THR A 286 10.34 -2.40 -12.49
C THR A 286 10.29 -3.92 -12.28
N LEU A 287 9.12 -4.55 -12.46
CA LEU A 287 8.95 -6.00 -12.27
C LEU A 287 9.73 -6.80 -13.32
N THR A 288 9.70 -6.37 -14.58
CA THR A 288 10.46 -7.01 -15.68
C THR A 288 11.98 -6.78 -15.56
N SER A 289 12.42 -5.61 -15.09
CA SER A 289 13.84 -5.28 -14.90
C SER A 289 14.47 -5.97 -13.67
N THR A 290 13.66 -6.35 -12.68
CA THR A 290 14.14 -6.62 -11.31
C THR A 290 13.83 -8.05 -10.85
N SER A 291 14.24 -9.03 -11.64
CA SER A 291 13.99 -10.46 -11.34
C SER A 291 14.64 -10.97 -10.03
N THR A 292 15.56 -10.22 -9.41
CA THR A 292 16.32 -10.66 -8.21
C THR A 292 16.66 -9.56 -7.18
N ALA A 293 15.92 -8.45 -7.07
CA ALA A 293 16.12 -7.46 -5.99
C ALA A 293 15.02 -7.49 -4.93
N HIS A 294 15.21 -6.74 -3.84
CA HIS A 294 14.51 -6.94 -2.58
C HIS A 294 12.99 -6.74 -2.69
N THR A 295 12.21 -7.61 -2.02
CA THR A 295 10.73 -7.52 -1.93
C THR A 295 10.23 -6.16 -1.44
N LYS A 296 11.08 -5.42 -0.71
CA LYS A 296 10.82 -4.07 -0.23
C LYS A 296 10.77 -3.02 -1.35
N ASP A 297 11.62 -3.15 -2.37
CA ASP A 297 11.74 -2.16 -3.45
C ASP A 297 10.55 -2.31 -4.43
N VAL A 298 10.16 -3.56 -4.73
CA VAL A 298 8.91 -3.85 -5.44
C VAL A 298 7.71 -3.38 -4.61
N GLY A 299 7.71 -3.59 -3.29
CA GLY A 299 6.68 -3.08 -2.39
C GLY A 299 6.50 -1.56 -2.43
N ALA A 300 7.58 -0.79 -2.62
CA ALA A 300 7.54 0.66 -2.77
C ALA A 300 6.95 1.10 -4.11
N ALA A 301 7.25 0.41 -5.21
CA ALA A 301 6.61 0.69 -6.52
C ALA A 301 5.08 0.48 -6.49
N TYR A 302 4.57 -0.44 -5.65
CA TYR A 302 3.13 -0.55 -5.38
C TYR A 302 2.59 0.60 -4.52
N ASP A 303 3.37 1.16 -3.60
CA ASP A 303 2.93 2.29 -2.77
C ASP A 303 2.69 3.56 -3.61
N ASP A 304 3.52 3.82 -4.63
CA ASP A 304 3.30 4.92 -5.59
C ASP A 304 1.97 4.76 -6.36
N VAL A 305 1.67 3.55 -6.83
CA VAL A 305 0.37 3.24 -7.48
C VAL A 305 -0.78 3.42 -6.49
N LEU A 306 -0.60 2.99 -5.23
CA LEU A 306 -1.63 3.12 -4.20
C LEU A 306 -1.96 4.58 -3.90
N ILE A 307 -0.97 5.46 -3.76
CA ILE A 307 -1.17 6.90 -3.54
C ILE A 307 -1.99 7.51 -4.69
N LEU A 308 -1.59 7.30 -5.94
CA LEU A 308 -2.30 7.86 -7.10
C LEU A 308 -3.71 7.26 -7.27
N SER A 309 -3.91 5.98 -6.90
CA SER A 309 -5.23 5.35 -6.93
C SER A 309 -6.14 5.86 -5.80
N GLN A 310 -5.58 6.26 -4.66
CA GLN A 310 -6.30 6.92 -3.57
C GLN A 310 -6.76 8.32 -4.01
N ASP A 311 -5.89 9.10 -4.68
CA ASP A 311 -6.26 10.39 -5.28
C ASP A 311 -7.43 10.24 -6.29
N ALA A 312 -7.41 9.18 -7.11
CA ALA A 312 -8.50 8.87 -8.03
C ALA A 312 -9.82 8.51 -7.30
N VAL A 313 -9.74 7.72 -6.22
CA VAL A 313 -10.91 7.44 -5.36
C VAL A 313 -11.46 8.72 -4.75
N ASP A 314 -10.61 9.60 -4.21
CA ASP A 314 -11.05 10.82 -3.54
C ASP A 314 -11.59 11.87 -4.52
N ALA A 315 -11.06 11.93 -5.75
CA ALA A 315 -11.69 12.67 -6.84
C ALA A 315 -13.12 12.16 -7.14
N THR A 316 -13.36 10.84 -7.17
CA THR A 316 -14.72 10.31 -7.35
C THR A 316 -15.66 10.64 -6.17
N LYS A 317 -15.14 10.69 -4.94
CA LYS A 317 -15.92 11.11 -3.75
C LYS A 317 -16.29 12.58 -3.85
N GLN A 318 -15.33 13.46 -4.15
CA GLN A 318 -15.57 14.89 -4.30
C GLN A 318 -16.63 15.17 -5.37
N ALA A 319 -16.55 14.53 -6.54
CA ALA A 319 -17.55 14.67 -7.60
C ALA A 319 -18.96 14.23 -7.15
N ILE A 320 -19.06 13.17 -6.33
CA ILE A 320 -20.33 12.72 -5.75
C ILE A 320 -20.84 13.75 -4.72
N ASP A 321 -19.99 14.22 -3.81
CA ASP A 321 -20.36 15.18 -2.76
C ASP A 321 -20.79 16.53 -3.36
N GLU A 322 -20.14 16.97 -4.44
CA GLU A 322 -20.56 18.13 -5.24
C GLU A 322 -21.97 17.94 -5.83
N LEU A 323 -22.28 16.80 -6.46
CA LEU A 323 -23.63 16.51 -6.96
C LEU A 323 -24.68 16.36 -5.85
N VAL A 324 -24.30 15.83 -4.68
CA VAL A 324 -25.18 15.78 -3.50
C VAL A 324 -25.47 17.20 -2.99
N SER A 325 -24.48 18.10 -3.00
CA SER A 325 -24.66 19.52 -2.63
C SER A 325 -25.61 20.26 -3.59
N GLU A 326 -25.59 19.90 -4.88
CA GLU A 326 -26.53 20.35 -5.91
C GLU A 326 -27.94 19.77 -5.76
N ARG A 327 -28.17 18.88 -4.79
CA ARG A 327 -29.41 18.12 -4.57
C ARG A 327 -29.82 17.25 -5.77
N VAL A 328 -28.84 16.74 -6.53
CA VAL A 328 -29.10 15.75 -7.57
C VAL A 328 -29.54 14.44 -6.94
N GLY A 329 -30.72 13.96 -7.30
CA GLY A 329 -31.26 12.71 -6.75
C GLY A 329 -30.51 11.46 -7.24
N SER A 330 -30.46 10.43 -6.41
CA SER A 330 -29.74 9.16 -6.67
C SER A 330 -30.22 8.39 -7.92
N GLY A 331 -31.33 8.80 -8.52
CA GLY A 331 -31.86 8.27 -9.78
C GLY A 331 -31.29 8.93 -11.05
N ASP A 332 -30.52 10.02 -10.95
CA ASP A 332 -29.90 10.66 -12.13
C ASP A 332 -28.81 9.74 -12.72
N LYS A 333 -28.77 9.64 -14.05
CA LYS A 333 -27.73 8.91 -14.79
C LYS A 333 -26.33 9.35 -14.42
N ARG A 334 -26.12 10.66 -14.15
CA ARG A 334 -24.83 11.24 -13.74
C ARG A 334 -24.39 10.81 -12.34
N MET A 335 -25.34 10.63 -11.42
CA MET A 335 -25.04 10.08 -10.10
C MET A 335 -24.75 8.57 -10.21
N GLN A 336 -25.52 7.84 -11.02
CA GLN A 336 -25.31 6.41 -11.24
C GLN A 336 -23.97 6.11 -11.93
N SER A 337 -23.59 6.89 -12.94
CA SER A 337 -22.28 6.77 -13.59
C SER A 337 -21.15 7.00 -12.58
N LEU A 338 -21.20 8.07 -11.79
CA LEU A 338 -20.18 8.36 -10.77
C LEU A 338 -20.10 7.31 -9.65
N GLN A 339 -21.22 6.72 -9.23
CA GLN A 339 -21.21 5.61 -8.28
C GLN A 339 -20.56 4.35 -8.89
N ILE A 340 -20.80 4.06 -10.18
CA ILE A 340 -20.14 2.96 -10.89
C ILE A 340 -18.64 3.23 -11.07
N THR A 341 -18.23 4.47 -11.41
CA THR A 341 -16.79 4.79 -11.49
C THR A 341 -16.13 4.69 -10.11
N ARG A 342 -16.81 5.13 -9.04
CA ARG A 342 -16.31 4.98 -7.67
C ARG A 342 -16.12 3.51 -7.29
N THR A 343 -17.04 2.62 -7.62
CA THR A 343 -16.89 1.17 -7.32
C THR A 343 -15.74 0.55 -8.11
N ALA A 344 -15.61 0.89 -9.39
CA ALA A 344 -14.52 0.41 -10.23
C ALA A 344 -13.14 0.84 -9.71
N VAL A 345 -12.96 2.15 -9.45
CA VAL A 345 -11.68 2.72 -9.00
C VAL A 345 -11.34 2.28 -7.57
N SER A 346 -12.33 2.15 -6.68
CA SER A 346 -12.10 1.61 -5.33
C SER A 346 -11.76 0.11 -5.34
N TYR A 347 -12.39 -0.70 -6.20
CA TYR A 347 -11.99 -2.10 -6.39
C TYR A 347 -10.56 -2.20 -6.94
N GLU A 348 -10.19 -1.36 -7.91
CA GLU A 348 -8.83 -1.33 -8.46
C GLU A 348 -7.79 -0.97 -7.38
N MET A 349 -8.03 0.08 -6.58
CA MET A 349 -7.19 0.44 -5.44
C MET A 349 -7.05 -0.73 -4.43
N ILE A 350 -8.14 -1.45 -4.12
CA ILE A 350 -8.09 -2.62 -3.23
C ILE A 350 -7.32 -3.78 -3.88
N SER A 351 -7.48 -3.99 -5.19
CA SER A 351 -6.74 -4.99 -5.96
C SER A 351 -5.23 -4.75 -5.94
N TRP A 352 -4.78 -3.49 -6.11
CA TRP A 352 -3.37 -3.11 -5.98
C TRP A 352 -2.84 -3.30 -4.55
N ARG A 353 -3.67 -3.05 -3.53
CA ARG A 353 -3.34 -3.27 -2.11
C ARG A 353 -3.13 -4.76 -1.80
N ILE A 354 -3.99 -5.63 -2.35
CA ILE A 354 -3.83 -7.08 -2.27
C ILE A 354 -2.55 -7.50 -3.01
N GLY A 355 -2.31 -6.97 -4.21
CA GLY A 355 -1.09 -7.20 -4.99
C GLY A 355 0.20 -6.90 -4.22
N ARG A 356 0.28 -5.73 -3.57
CA ARG A 356 1.40 -5.36 -2.68
C ARG A 356 1.61 -6.40 -1.57
N ASN A 357 0.55 -6.79 -0.88
CA ASN A 357 0.64 -7.76 0.21
C ASN A 357 1.08 -9.14 -0.30
N ARG A 358 0.62 -9.59 -1.47
CA ARG A 358 1.09 -10.83 -2.12
C ARG A 358 2.59 -10.80 -2.39
N VAL A 359 3.10 -9.72 -2.99
CA VAL A 359 4.54 -9.51 -3.24
C VAL A 359 5.36 -9.52 -1.94
N LEU A 360 4.87 -8.88 -0.88
CA LEU A 360 5.54 -8.87 0.43
C LEU A 360 5.58 -10.25 1.13
N VAL A 361 4.58 -11.10 0.89
CA VAL A 361 4.55 -12.49 1.39
C VAL A 361 5.56 -13.38 0.65
N GLY A 362 5.88 -13.05 -0.61
CA GLY A 362 6.91 -13.67 -1.44
C GLY A 362 6.37 -14.58 -2.56
N GLU A 363 7.28 -15.18 -3.32
CA GLU A 363 6.98 -16.06 -4.46
C GLU A 363 5.91 -17.13 -4.15
N SER A 364 5.03 -17.36 -5.14
CA SER A 364 3.87 -18.26 -5.04
C SER A 364 3.01 -18.00 -3.80
N ASP A 365 2.71 -16.72 -3.54
CA ASP A 365 2.02 -16.23 -2.35
C ASP A 365 2.58 -16.79 -1.04
N GLY A 366 3.90 -17.02 -0.99
CA GLY A 366 4.62 -17.56 0.17
C GLY A 366 4.22 -18.99 0.58
N ALA A 367 3.54 -19.73 -0.31
CA ALA A 367 3.16 -21.14 -0.09
C ALA A 367 4.39 -22.03 0.14
N VAL A 368 5.54 -21.70 -0.44
CA VAL A 368 6.82 -22.38 -0.23
C VAL A 368 7.67 -21.60 0.80
N ILE A 369 8.23 -22.29 1.79
CA ILE A 369 9.33 -21.73 2.59
C ILE A 369 10.60 -21.89 1.76
N LYS A 370 11.22 -20.78 1.34
CA LYS A 370 12.61 -20.80 0.91
C LYS A 370 13.48 -21.14 2.13
N SER A 371 13.90 -22.40 2.23
CA SER A 371 15.11 -22.73 2.99
C SER A 371 16.27 -21.97 2.36
N SER A 372 17.15 -21.37 3.16
CA SER A 372 18.24 -20.46 2.72
C SER A 372 19.42 -21.17 2.04
N ILE A 373 19.13 -22.28 1.35
CA ILE A 373 20.09 -23.17 0.69
C ILE A 373 20.46 -22.68 -0.72
N ALA A 374 19.60 -21.90 -1.39
CA ALA A 374 19.72 -21.62 -2.83
C ALA A 374 19.66 -20.12 -3.23
N ALA A 375 20.37 -19.24 -2.53
CA ALA A 375 20.75 -17.91 -3.05
C ALA A 375 21.93 -17.32 -2.26
N ASN A 376 23.15 -17.46 -2.79
CA ASN A 376 24.28 -16.51 -2.67
C ASN A 376 25.56 -17.15 -3.24
N THR A 377 25.64 -17.21 -4.56
CA THR A 377 26.86 -17.58 -5.26
C THR A 377 27.74 -16.33 -5.39
N LYS A 378 28.88 -16.34 -4.70
CA LYS A 378 30.03 -15.41 -4.77
C LYS A 378 29.98 -14.16 -3.85
N HIS A 379 31.07 -14.05 -3.07
CA HIS A 379 31.57 -12.89 -2.32
C HIS A 379 30.81 -12.40 -1.08
N GLN A 380 30.95 -13.16 0.02
CA GLN A 380 31.65 -12.64 1.21
C GLN A 380 32.25 -13.81 2.03
N LYS A 381 33.43 -13.59 2.63
CA LYS A 381 34.11 -14.56 3.51
C LYS A 381 33.66 -14.36 4.96
N SER A 382 33.79 -15.44 5.75
CA SER A 382 33.69 -15.50 7.22
C SER A 382 32.41 -14.93 7.88
N ASN A 383 31.39 -15.78 7.99
CA ASN A 383 31.13 -16.45 9.28
C ASN A 383 30.26 -17.70 9.08
N SER A 384 30.23 -18.57 10.09
CA SER A 384 29.42 -19.79 10.11
C SER A 384 27.94 -19.48 9.84
N LYS A 385 27.33 -20.22 8.91
CA LYS A 385 25.88 -20.16 8.65
C LYS A 385 25.13 -20.75 9.85
N GLU A 386 24.85 -19.93 10.85
CA GLU A 386 23.87 -20.27 11.87
C GLU A 386 22.50 -20.43 11.20
N GLU A 387 21.87 -21.59 11.37
CA GLU A 387 20.46 -21.71 11.01
C GLU A 387 19.65 -20.69 11.82
N GLU A 388 18.71 -20.00 11.17
CA GLU A 388 17.85 -19.05 11.88
C GLU A 388 17.20 -19.73 13.09
N GLY A 389 17.43 -19.16 14.28
CA GLY A 389 16.83 -19.65 15.51
C GLY A 389 15.31 -19.73 15.38
N THR A 390 14.70 -20.72 16.04
CA THR A 390 13.26 -21.01 15.97
C THR A 390 12.39 -19.76 16.19
N GLY A 391 12.82 -18.84 17.07
CA GLY A 391 12.16 -17.55 17.29
C GLY A 391 12.07 -16.64 16.04
N ARG A 392 13.12 -16.57 15.20
CA ARG A 392 13.09 -15.78 13.94
C ARG A 392 12.20 -16.42 12.88
N LYS A 393 12.26 -17.75 12.75
CA LYS A 393 11.35 -18.52 11.89
C LYS A 393 9.88 -18.30 12.30
N LEU A 394 9.60 -18.24 13.60
CA LEU A 394 8.27 -17.94 14.13
C LEU A 394 7.84 -16.47 13.92
N SER A 395 8.74 -15.48 14.01
CA SER A 395 8.41 -14.09 13.69
C SER A 395 8.08 -13.90 12.21
N HIS A 396 8.84 -14.49 11.30
CA HIS A 396 8.53 -14.44 9.86
C HIS A 396 7.21 -15.12 9.50
N LEU A 397 6.86 -16.24 10.15
CA LEU A 397 5.54 -16.85 9.98
C LEU A 397 4.42 -15.93 10.53
N ARG A 398 4.64 -15.24 11.65
CA ARG A 398 3.69 -14.26 12.20
C ARG A 398 3.50 -13.05 11.27
N GLU A 399 4.58 -12.53 10.68
CA GLU A 399 4.53 -11.46 9.68
C GLU A 399 3.67 -11.86 8.47
N LYS A 400 3.86 -13.08 7.94
CA LYS A 400 3.01 -13.63 6.87
C LYS A 400 1.54 -13.75 7.28
N VAL A 401 1.24 -14.20 8.50
CA VAL A 401 -0.14 -14.26 9.03
C VAL A 401 -0.80 -12.88 9.03
N VAL A 402 -0.07 -11.83 9.45
CA VAL A 402 -0.57 -10.45 9.47
C VAL A 402 -0.86 -9.95 8.04
N LEU A 403 0.00 -10.27 7.06
CA LEU A 403 -0.23 -9.91 5.66
C LEU A 403 -1.45 -10.63 5.07
N TYR A 404 -1.66 -11.92 5.37
CA TYR A 404 -2.89 -12.62 4.95
C TYR A 404 -4.14 -12.04 5.61
N ASP A 405 -4.10 -11.63 6.88
CA ASP A 405 -5.23 -10.98 7.53
C ASP A 405 -5.55 -9.61 6.93
N ALA A 406 -4.53 -8.84 6.53
CA ALA A 406 -4.73 -7.61 5.77
C ALA A 406 -5.33 -7.86 4.38
N ILE A 407 -4.99 -8.97 3.70
CA ILE A 407 -5.63 -9.38 2.44
C ILE A 407 -7.09 -9.78 2.67
N LEU A 408 -7.40 -10.57 3.70
CA LEU A 408 -8.78 -10.99 4.02
C LEU A 408 -9.66 -9.77 4.36
N GLN A 409 -9.18 -8.86 5.21
CA GLN A 409 -9.88 -7.60 5.50
C GLN A 409 -10.09 -6.75 4.24
N SER A 410 -9.12 -6.76 3.32
CA SER A 410 -9.26 -6.07 2.02
C SER A 410 -10.31 -6.73 1.12
N LEU A 411 -10.43 -8.06 1.13
CA LEU A 411 -11.48 -8.77 0.39
C LEU A 411 -12.87 -8.55 0.99
N ASP A 412 -12.97 -8.43 2.32
CA ASP A 412 -14.24 -8.11 2.98
C ASP A 412 -14.68 -6.67 2.72
N SER A 413 -13.76 -5.70 2.65
CA SER A 413 -14.11 -4.30 2.30
C SER A 413 -14.60 -4.13 0.85
N ILE A 414 -14.31 -5.07 -0.06
CA ILE A 414 -14.92 -5.10 -1.39
C ILE A 414 -16.42 -5.39 -1.28
N LYS A 415 -16.84 -6.28 -0.38
CA LYS A 415 -18.26 -6.65 -0.19
C LYS A 415 -19.12 -5.48 0.30
N GLU A 416 -18.49 -4.48 0.93
CA GLU A 416 -19.12 -3.25 1.44
C GLU A 416 -19.31 -2.17 0.35
N LEU A 417 -18.70 -2.31 -0.84
CA LEU A 417 -18.83 -1.30 -1.90
C LEU A 417 -20.24 -1.30 -2.51
N PRO A 418 -20.77 -0.12 -2.89
CA PRO A 418 -22.15 -0.01 -3.36
C PRO A 418 -22.40 -0.84 -4.62
N GLY A 419 -23.50 -1.60 -4.62
CA GLY A 419 -23.92 -2.43 -5.76
C GLY A 419 -23.21 -3.79 -5.89
N ILE A 420 -22.15 -4.08 -5.13
CA ILE A 420 -21.51 -5.41 -5.13
C ILE A 420 -22.39 -6.46 -4.45
N ALA A 421 -23.11 -6.09 -3.38
CA ALA A 421 -24.03 -6.97 -2.66
C ALA A 421 -25.20 -7.53 -3.51
N ALA A 422 -25.40 -7.04 -4.74
CA ALA A 422 -26.45 -7.50 -5.66
C ALA A 422 -25.96 -8.50 -6.73
N ASP A 423 -24.65 -8.72 -6.86
CA ASP A 423 -24.05 -9.66 -7.83
C ASP A 423 -23.60 -10.93 -7.08
N SER A 424 -24.47 -11.95 -7.09
CA SER A 424 -24.22 -13.24 -6.40
C SER A 424 -22.92 -13.89 -6.85
N ASP A 425 -22.72 -13.92 -8.16
CA ASP A 425 -21.63 -14.64 -8.81
C ASP A 425 -20.30 -13.97 -8.43
N PHE A 426 -20.27 -12.63 -8.38
CA PHE A 426 -19.11 -11.88 -7.92
C PHE A 426 -18.82 -12.05 -6.42
N ILE A 427 -19.85 -12.17 -5.59
CA ILE A 427 -19.66 -12.49 -4.16
C ILE A 427 -19.06 -13.89 -4.00
N GLU A 428 -19.46 -14.85 -4.84
CA GLU A 428 -18.85 -16.19 -4.89
C GLU A 428 -17.40 -16.14 -5.37
N GLU A 429 -17.06 -15.37 -6.42
CA GLU A 429 -15.67 -15.12 -6.85
C GLU A 429 -14.81 -14.60 -5.67
N ILE A 430 -15.31 -13.60 -4.92
CA ILE A 430 -14.60 -12.99 -3.79
C ILE A 430 -14.46 -13.99 -2.64
N ASN A 431 -15.49 -14.79 -2.35
CA ASN A 431 -15.44 -15.81 -1.30
C ASN A 431 -14.49 -16.95 -1.65
N ALA A 432 -14.38 -17.35 -2.92
CA ALA A 432 -13.39 -18.33 -3.38
C ALA A 432 -11.95 -17.80 -3.22
N LYS A 433 -11.70 -16.53 -3.58
CA LYS A 433 -10.42 -15.85 -3.34
C LYS A 433 -10.10 -15.74 -1.84
N ALA A 434 -11.09 -15.43 -1.00
CA ALA A 434 -10.92 -15.41 0.45
C ALA A 434 -10.61 -16.81 1.02
N ALA A 435 -11.21 -17.88 0.48
CA ALA A 435 -10.91 -19.25 0.86
C ALA A 435 -9.45 -19.65 0.51
N TYR A 436 -8.92 -19.19 -0.62
CA TYR A 436 -7.51 -19.39 -0.99
C TYR A 436 -6.54 -18.75 0.01
N PHE A 437 -6.68 -17.45 0.30
CA PHE A 437 -5.80 -16.79 1.28
C PHE A 437 -6.03 -17.29 2.72
N SER A 438 -7.24 -17.74 3.05
CA SER A 438 -7.52 -18.43 4.32
C SER A 438 -6.78 -19.77 4.43
N ALA A 439 -6.66 -20.54 3.33
CA ALA A 439 -5.87 -21.77 3.30
C ALA A 439 -4.37 -21.48 3.52
N LEU A 440 -3.81 -20.47 2.85
CA LEU A 440 -2.43 -20.01 3.05
C LEU A 440 -2.16 -19.56 4.49
N LYS A 441 -3.10 -18.80 5.09
CA LYS A 441 -3.07 -18.44 6.51
C LYS A 441 -3.00 -19.69 7.40
N CYS A 442 -3.94 -20.63 7.24
CA CYS A 442 -3.95 -21.87 8.01
C CYS A 442 -2.66 -22.69 7.86
N LEU A 443 -2.09 -22.77 6.65
CA LEU A 443 -0.81 -23.42 6.38
C LEU A 443 0.37 -22.73 7.08
N SER A 444 0.41 -21.39 7.13
CA SER A 444 1.47 -20.66 7.85
C SER A 444 1.41 -20.86 9.38
N ILE A 445 0.21 -20.96 9.94
CA ILE A 445 -0.01 -21.29 11.37
C ILE A 445 0.30 -22.78 11.64
N ALA A 446 -0.05 -23.69 10.73
CA ALA A 446 0.31 -25.10 10.86
C ALA A 446 1.84 -25.29 10.93
N ARG A 447 2.58 -24.53 10.13
CA ARG A 447 4.06 -24.50 10.13
C ARG A 447 4.64 -23.95 11.44
N SER A 448 3.99 -22.99 12.11
CA SER A 448 4.46 -22.52 13.42
C SER A 448 4.24 -23.57 14.52
N HIS A 449 3.14 -24.33 14.49
CA HIS A 449 2.94 -25.48 15.39
C HIS A 449 3.93 -26.63 15.13
N ALA A 450 4.33 -26.84 13.88
CA ALA A 450 5.34 -27.84 13.52
C ALA A 450 6.75 -27.49 14.06
N LEU A 451 7.06 -26.20 14.25
CA LEU A 451 8.28 -25.75 14.93
C LEU A 451 8.22 -25.88 16.46
N LEU A 452 7.03 -26.10 17.03
CA LEU A 452 6.78 -26.19 18.47
C LEU A 452 6.37 -27.62 18.89
N PRO A 453 7.05 -28.66 18.39
CA PRO A 453 6.69 -30.09 18.40
C PRO A 453 5.21 -30.55 18.40
N ASN A 454 4.26 -29.70 18.04
CA ASN A 454 2.83 -29.94 18.25
C ASN A 454 2.18 -30.55 17.00
N LEU A 455 2.63 -31.76 16.64
CA LEU A 455 2.29 -32.45 15.39
C LEU A 455 0.77 -32.62 15.18
N LYS A 456 0.01 -32.91 16.25
CA LYS A 456 -1.46 -33.08 16.18
C LYS A 456 -2.17 -31.77 15.79
N ASN A 457 -1.73 -30.64 16.33
CA ASN A 457 -2.28 -29.32 16.00
C ASN A 457 -1.87 -28.88 14.59
N ALA A 458 -0.63 -29.19 14.18
CA ALA A 458 -0.16 -28.97 12.82
C ALA A 458 -1.04 -29.75 11.81
N LEU A 459 -1.26 -31.05 12.02
CA LEU A 459 -2.13 -31.89 11.19
C LEU A 459 -3.53 -31.29 11.05
N ALA A 460 -4.19 -30.94 12.17
CA ALA A 460 -5.53 -30.37 12.16
C ALA A 460 -5.61 -29.05 11.36
N LEU A 461 -4.59 -28.19 11.46
CA LEU A 461 -4.53 -26.93 10.72
C LEU A 461 -4.23 -27.13 9.23
N VAL A 462 -3.39 -28.10 8.83
CA VAL A 462 -3.18 -28.43 7.41
C VAL A 462 -4.44 -29.07 6.81
N ALA A 463 -5.14 -29.93 7.54
CA ALA A 463 -6.41 -30.51 7.08
C ALA A 463 -7.46 -29.41 6.82
N ARG A 464 -7.61 -28.45 7.74
CA ARG A 464 -8.47 -27.27 7.56
C ARG A 464 -8.03 -26.39 6.39
N ALA A 465 -6.73 -26.24 6.16
CA ALA A 465 -6.21 -25.52 5.00
C ALA A 465 -6.59 -26.23 3.68
N ALA A 466 -6.49 -27.57 3.64
CA ALA A 466 -6.90 -28.37 2.49
C ALA A 466 -8.40 -28.26 2.19
N GLU A 467 -9.27 -28.27 3.20
CA GLU A 467 -10.71 -28.01 3.03
C GLU A 467 -10.98 -26.63 2.40
N LYS A 468 -10.34 -25.57 2.90
CA LYS A 468 -10.48 -24.22 2.35
C LYS A 468 -9.93 -24.10 0.94
N CYS A 469 -8.81 -24.77 0.65
CA CYS A 469 -8.26 -24.84 -0.70
C CYS A 469 -9.18 -25.59 -1.67
N ASN A 470 -9.84 -26.67 -1.25
CA ASN A 470 -10.82 -27.39 -2.09
C ASN A 470 -12.04 -26.53 -2.45
N VAL A 471 -12.53 -25.69 -1.53
CA VAL A 471 -13.61 -24.71 -1.82
C VAL A 471 -13.14 -23.66 -2.82
N ALA A 472 -11.93 -23.13 -2.65
CA ALA A 472 -11.35 -22.20 -3.63
C ALA A 472 -11.17 -22.86 -5.01
N TYR A 473 -10.67 -24.10 -5.03
CA TYR A 473 -10.44 -24.88 -6.23
C TYR A 473 -11.72 -25.14 -7.02
N SER A 474 -12.83 -25.51 -6.39
CA SER A 474 -14.09 -25.82 -7.11
C SER A 474 -14.61 -24.67 -7.95
N TYR A 475 -14.27 -23.43 -7.58
CA TYR A 475 -14.67 -22.22 -8.29
C TYR A 475 -13.57 -21.71 -9.23
N LEU A 476 -12.34 -21.58 -8.72
CA LEU A 476 -11.21 -20.97 -9.45
C LEU A 476 -10.53 -21.91 -10.46
N SER A 477 -10.79 -23.22 -10.44
CA SER A 477 -10.24 -24.13 -11.46
C SER A 477 -10.83 -23.89 -12.85
N THR A 478 -12.05 -23.34 -12.91
CA THR A 478 -12.84 -23.13 -14.13
C THR A 478 -12.59 -21.77 -14.78
N SER A 479 -12.02 -20.80 -14.05
CA SER A 479 -11.63 -19.51 -14.62
C SER A 479 -10.39 -19.66 -15.51
N MET A 480 -10.48 -19.12 -16.73
CA MET A 480 -9.33 -19.01 -17.64
C MET A 480 -8.21 -18.17 -17.01
N ASP A 481 -6.97 -18.64 -17.13
CA ASP A 481 -5.77 -17.89 -16.68
C ASP A 481 -5.71 -16.54 -17.42
N THR A 482 -5.83 -15.42 -16.69
CA THR A 482 -5.44 -14.11 -17.21
C THR A 482 -3.92 -14.02 -17.34
N SER A 483 -3.44 -13.30 -18.36
CA SER A 483 -2.04 -13.22 -18.79
C SER A 483 -1.01 -13.09 -17.65
N THR A 484 0.00 -13.96 -17.66
CA THR A 484 1.06 -14.07 -16.64
C THR A 484 2.02 -12.88 -16.56
N ASP A 485 2.01 -11.98 -17.54
CA ASP A 485 2.88 -10.79 -17.59
C ASP A 485 2.31 -9.58 -16.81
N ALA A 486 1.07 -9.70 -16.31
CA ALA A 486 0.48 -8.65 -15.46
C ALA A 486 1.08 -8.69 -14.05
N PRO A 487 1.36 -7.52 -13.42
CA PRO A 487 1.83 -7.49 -12.05
C PRO A 487 0.81 -8.11 -11.06
N PRO A 488 1.27 -8.82 -10.01
CA PRO A 488 0.39 -9.46 -9.03
C PRO A 488 -0.72 -8.52 -8.52
N ASN A 489 -1.96 -8.98 -8.65
CA ASN A 489 -3.16 -8.24 -8.29
C ASN A 489 -4.15 -9.16 -7.55
N ILE A 490 -5.45 -8.83 -7.50
CA ILE A 490 -6.48 -9.68 -6.87
C ILE A 490 -6.81 -10.99 -7.64
N SER A 491 -6.34 -11.14 -8.89
CA SER A 491 -6.55 -12.36 -9.67
C SER A 491 -5.64 -13.49 -9.17
N ILE A 492 -6.17 -14.69 -9.09
CA ILE A 492 -5.44 -15.91 -8.71
C ILE A 492 -5.55 -16.83 -9.91
N SER A 493 -4.42 -17.27 -10.46
CA SER A 493 -4.38 -18.17 -11.60
C SER A 493 -4.83 -19.58 -11.21
N SER A 494 -5.38 -20.32 -12.17
CA SER A 494 -5.78 -21.73 -11.95
C SER A 494 -4.55 -22.56 -11.54
N ARG A 495 -3.36 -22.20 -12.04
CA ARG A 495 -2.04 -22.77 -11.70
C ARG A 495 -1.63 -22.57 -10.24
N GLU A 496 -1.89 -21.40 -9.65
CA GLU A 496 -1.59 -21.13 -8.24
C GLU A 496 -2.52 -21.92 -7.30
N VAL A 497 -3.78 -22.13 -7.69
CA VAL A 497 -4.75 -22.90 -6.91
C VAL A 497 -4.50 -24.41 -7.01
N THR A 498 -4.18 -24.93 -8.21
CA THR A 498 -3.76 -26.35 -8.38
C THR A 498 -2.48 -26.62 -7.59
N PHE A 499 -1.46 -25.78 -7.72
CA PHE A 499 -0.20 -25.92 -6.98
C PHE A 499 -0.41 -25.92 -5.46
N LEU A 500 -1.22 -25.00 -4.93
CA LEU A 500 -1.51 -24.97 -3.50
C LEU A 500 -2.25 -26.22 -3.02
N LYS A 501 -3.20 -26.73 -3.82
CA LYS A 501 -3.95 -27.95 -3.53
C LYS A 501 -3.04 -29.17 -3.47
N ASP A 502 -2.16 -29.32 -4.45
CA ASP A 502 -1.22 -30.44 -4.52
C ASP A 502 -0.22 -30.39 -3.36
N LEU A 503 0.35 -29.21 -3.06
CA LEU A 503 1.21 -28.97 -1.90
C LEU A 503 0.50 -29.32 -0.59
N LEU A 504 -0.74 -28.85 -0.39
CA LEU A 504 -1.52 -29.15 0.80
C LEU A 504 -1.84 -30.64 0.93
N SER A 505 -2.14 -31.32 -0.17
CA SER A 505 -2.38 -32.77 -0.17
C SER A 505 -1.15 -33.55 0.31
N GLY A 506 0.04 -33.16 -0.14
CA GLY A 506 1.32 -33.73 0.31
C GLY A 506 1.61 -33.43 1.77
N GLU A 507 1.41 -32.19 2.21
CA GLU A 507 1.57 -31.78 3.62
C GLU A 507 0.61 -32.53 4.55
N VAL A 508 -0.66 -32.75 4.16
CA VAL A 508 -1.62 -33.56 4.95
C VAL A 508 -1.08 -34.97 5.16
N GLN A 509 -0.60 -35.64 4.12
CA GLN A 509 -0.05 -37.00 4.25
C GLN A 509 1.25 -37.02 5.06
N ARG A 510 2.11 -36.00 4.91
CA ARG A 510 3.33 -35.85 5.71
C ARG A 510 3.03 -35.72 7.20
N TYR A 511 2.10 -34.84 7.60
CA TYR A 511 1.74 -34.69 9.02
C TYR A 511 0.96 -35.88 9.58
N ARG A 512 0.16 -36.59 8.76
CA ARG A 512 -0.42 -37.88 9.16
C ARG A 512 0.68 -38.90 9.50
N ALA A 513 1.64 -39.11 8.61
CA ALA A 513 2.76 -40.02 8.85
C ALA A 513 3.59 -39.63 10.09
N LEU A 514 3.87 -38.33 10.28
CA LEU A 514 4.59 -37.84 11.47
C LEU A 514 3.79 -38.05 12.77
N VAL A 515 2.47 -37.86 12.75
CA VAL A 515 1.61 -38.14 13.91
C VAL A 515 1.59 -39.63 14.22
N GLU A 516 1.47 -40.52 13.23
CA GLU A 516 1.51 -41.96 13.48
C GLU A 516 2.87 -42.44 13.98
N LEU A 517 3.98 -41.95 13.42
CA LEU A 517 5.32 -42.22 13.96
C LEU A 517 5.45 -41.74 15.41
N SER A 518 4.86 -40.59 15.77
CA SER A 518 4.85 -40.10 17.16
C SER A 518 3.94 -40.92 18.08
N ASN A 519 2.86 -41.50 17.56
CA ASN A 519 1.99 -42.42 18.30
C ASN A 519 2.72 -43.76 18.55
N LEU A 520 3.40 -44.31 17.53
CA LEU A 520 4.17 -45.55 17.61
C LEU A 520 5.39 -45.43 18.54
N ALA A 521 6.10 -44.31 18.51
CA ALA A 521 7.17 -44.05 19.48
C ALA A 521 6.63 -44.06 20.92
N ARG A 522 5.47 -43.41 21.14
CA ARG A 522 4.81 -43.38 22.45
C ARG A 522 4.22 -44.73 22.88
N SER A 523 3.74 -45.58 21.97
CA SER A 523 3.29 -46.92 22.33
C SER A 523 4.48 -47.79 22.73
N ASN A 524 5.59 -47.75 22.01
CA ASN A 524 6.80 -48.48 22.37
C ASN A 524 7.34 -48.05 23.76
N ASP A 525 7.31 -46.75 24.08
CA ASP A 525 7.66 -46.26 25.43
C ASP A 525 6.71 -46.82 26.51
N LEU A 526 5.40 -46.90 26.24
CA LEU A 526 4.41 -47.46 27.17
C LEU A 526 4.50 -48.98 27.31
N ASP A 527 4.78 -49.70 26.23
CA ASP A 527 4.97 -51.15 26.22
C ASP A 527 6.26 -51.51 26.98
N SER A 528 7.33 -50.70 26.86
CA SER A 528 8.56 -50.88 27.65
C SER A 528 8.36 -50.69 29.16
N ASN A 529 7.34 -49.93 29.59
CA ASN A 529 6.99 -49.71 31.01
C ASN A 529 5.88 -50.64 31.53
N SER A 530 5.13 -51.32 30.66
CA SER A 530 3.97 -52.15 31.03
C SER A 530 4.18 -53.65 30.86
N ILE A 531 5.24 -54.07 30.14
CA ILE A 531 5.82 -55.40 30.37
C ILE A 531 6.36 -55.39 31.80
N THR A 532 5.72 -56.16 32.68
CA THR A 532 6.28 -56.54 33.98
C THR A 532 7.57 -57.29 33.71
N THR A 533 8.69 -56.56 33.68
CA THR A 533 10.00 -57.15 33.49
C THR A 533 10.23 -58.15 34.62
N SER A 534 10.68 -59.36 34.26
CA SER A 534 11.23 -60.26 35.26
C SER A 534 12.29 -59.51 36.08
N PRO A 535 12.39 -59.76 37.40
CA PRO A 535 13.30 -59.04 38.27
C PRO A 535 14.72 -59.07 37.70
N LEU A 536 15.50 -58.01 37.95
CA LEU A 536 16.83 -57.86 37.34
C LEU A 536 17.71 -59.11 37.48
N VAL A 537 17.58 -59.85 38.58
CA VAL A 537 18.30 -61.12 38.85
C VAL A 537 18.07 -62.20 37.78
N GLU A 538 16.89 -62.26 37.14
CA GLU A 538 16.59 -63.21 36.06
C GLU A 538 17.17 -62.74 34.71
N ARG A 539 17.33 -61.43 34.53
CA ARG A 539 17.75 -60.79 33.26
C ARG A 539 19.23 -60.39 33.23
N LEU A 540 20.07 -60.92 34.12
CA LEU A 540 21.52 -60.64 34.20
C LEU A 540 22.31 -60.97 32.91
N HIS A 541 21.71 -61.73 31.98
CA HIS A 541 22.28 -62.08 30.68
C HIS A 541 21.91 -61.12 29.55
N GLU A 542 21.04 -60.13 29.80
CA GLU A 542 20.60 -59.12 28.83
C GLU A 542 21.20 -57.75 29.15
N TYR A 543 21.64 -57.00 28.12
CA TYR A 543 22.18 -55.65 28.29
C TYR A 543 21.05 -54.60 28.31
N PRO A 544 20.86 -53.81 29.39
CA PRO A 544 19.79 -52.83 29.46
C PRO A 544 20.11 -51.56 28.66
N MET A 545 19.25 -51.22 27.69
CA MET A 545 19.33 -49.95 26.93
C MET A 545 18.69 -48.75 27.67
N GLN A 546 17.97 -49.00 28.77
CA GLN A 546 17.32 -48.01 29.63
C GLN A 546 17.96 -48.03 31.04
N PRO A 547 17.86 -46.96 31.84
CA PRO A 547 18.33 -46.97 33.23
C PRO A 547 17.65 -48.07 34.04
N VAL A 548 18.42 -48.78 34.86
CA VAL A 548 17.94 -49.93 35.64
C VAL A 548 16.88 -49.50 36.66
N ASN A 549 15.73 -50.17 36.64
CA ASN A 549 14.68 -49.95 37.64
C ASN A 549 15.10 -50.57 38.99
N LEU A 550 15.36 -49.72 39.98
CA LEU A 550 15.81 -50.10 41.32
C LEU A 550 14.69 -50.66 42.22
N GLU A 551 13.42 -50.53 41.82
CA GLU A 551 12.28 -51.01 42.59
C GLU A 551 11.97 -52.50 42.30
N ASN A 552 12.43 -53.05 41.17
CA ASN A 552 12.18 -54.43 40.72
C ASN A 552 13.48 -55.24 40.52
N LEU A 553 14.34 -55.24 41.55
CA LEU A 553 15.64 -55.94 41.51
C LEU A 553 15.51 -57.46 41.72
N VAL A 554 14.66 -57.87 42.67
CA VAL A 554 14.45 -59.26 43.10
C VAL A 554 12.99 -59.44 43.53
N THR A 555 12.39 -60.59 43.25
CA THR A 555 11.07 -60.98 43.77
C THR A 555 11.11 -61.16 45.29
N TYR A 556 10.48 -60.24 46.03
CA TYR A 556 10.34 -60.32 47.49
C TYR A 556 8.85 -60.23 47.92
N PRO A 557 8.35 -61.12 48.79
CA PRO A 557 9.03 -62.29 49.36
C PRO A 557 9.36 -63.35 48.29
N PRO A 558 10.40 -64.17 48.49
CA PRO A 558 10.83 -65.17 47.53
C PRO A 558 9.74 -66.22 47.30
N ARG A 559 9.46 -66.54 46.04
CA ARG A 559 8.51 -67.59 45.66
C ARG A 559 9.23 -68.94 45.58
N LEU A 560 8.52 -70.02 45.92
CA LEU A 560 9.06 -71.38 45.80
C LEU A 560 9.00 -71.79 44.33
N GLU A 561 10.17 -72.02 43.73
CA GLU A 561 10.30 -72.45 42.33
C GLU A 561 10.85 -73.88 42.23
N PRO A 562 10.34 -74.71 41.30
CA PRO A 562 10.81 -76.07 41.10
C PRO A 562 12.17 -76.08 40.39
N ILE A 563 13.24 -76.20 41.15
CA ILE A 563 14.59 -76.40 40.59
C ILE A 563 14.70 -77.82 40.00
N PRO A 564 15.06 -77.99 38.71
CA PRO A 564 15.32 -79.31 38.16
C PRO A 564 16.56 -79.93 38.82
N VAL A 565 16.48 -81.22 39.16
CA VAL A 565 17.64 -81.96 39.68
C VAL A 565 18.76 -81.89 38.66
N LYS A 566 19.92 -81.36 39.07
CA LYS A 566 21.08 -81.14 38.19
C LYS A 566 21.41 -82.47 37.46
N PRO A 567 21.33 -82.53 36.12
CA PRO A 567 21.61 -83.77 35.40
C PRO A 567 23.06 -84.19 35.63
N LEU A 568 23.30 -85.50 35.73
CA LEU A 568 24.67 -86.03 35.81
C LEU A 568 25.39 -85.74 34.49
N PHE A 569 26.23 -84.71 34.51
CA PHE A 569 27.14 -84.39 33.43
C PHE A 569 28.49 -85.04 33.73
N PHE A 570 28.87 -86.02 32.91
CA PHE A 570 30.21 -86.59 32.92
C PHE A 570 31.09 -85.78 31.96
N ASP A 571 32.27 -85.37 32.41
CA ASP A 571 33.26 -84.76 31.52
C ASP A 571 33.88 -85.85 30.63
N ALA A 572 33.21 -86.13 29.52
CA ALA A 572 33.71 -87.07 28.52
C ALA A 572 34.97 -86.55 27.81
N ALA A 573 35.23 -85.22 27.80
CA ALA A 573 36.41 -84.64 27.17
C ALA A 573 37.69 -84.99 27.92
N TRP A 574 37.61 -85.17 29.25
CA TRP A 574 38.73 -85.65 30.08
C TRP A 574 39.34 -86.97 29.56
N ASN A 575 38.51 -87.88 29.04
CA ASN A 575 38.97 -89.16 28.48
C ASN A 575 39.80 -89.01 27.19
N TYR A 576 39.74 -87.85 26.53
CA TYR A 576 40.46 -87.54 25.29
C TYR A 576 41.60 -86.53 25.51
N ILE A 577 41.95 -86.19 26.75
CA ILE A 577 43.13 -85.36 27.06
C ILE A 577 44.38 -86.25 26.98
N GLU A 578 44.88 -86.44 25.77
CA GLU A 578 46.15 -87.10 25.51
C GLU A 578 47.31 -86.08 25.53
N TYR A 579 48.39 -86.41 26.23
CA TYR A 579 49.63 -85.63 26.17
C TYR A 579 50.35 -85.92 24.84
N PRO A 580 50.68 -84.88 24.03
CA PRO A 580 51.36 -85.10 22.75
C PRO A 580 52.72 -85.75 22.99
N GLY A 581 52.88 -86.96 22.44
CA GLY A 581 54.07 -87.80 22.62
C GLY A 581 53.83 -89.13 23.35
N ARG A 582 52.62 -89.42 23.83
CA ARG A 582 52.29 -90.69 24.50
C ARG A 582 51.38 -91.56 23.62
N GLN A 583 51.97 -92.42 22.80
CA GLN A 583 51.21 -93.45 22.07
C GLN A 583 50.61 -94.45 23.07
N VAL A 584 49.30 -94.37 23.29
CA VAL A 584 48.55 -95.45 23.94
C VAL A 584 48.30 -96.52 22.89
N VAL A 585 48.90 -97.70 23.07
CA VAL A 585 48.60 -98.87 22.24
C VAL A 585 47.15 -99.27 22.51
N ALA A 586 46.33 -99.24 21.48
CA ALA A 586 44.95 -99.70 21.55
C ALA A 586 44.93 -101.24 21.55
N ASP A 587 45.02 -101.84 22.74
CA ASP A 587 44.79 -103.28 22.95
C ASP A 587 43.30 -103.63 22.82
N PHE A 588 42.76 -103.48 21.62
CA PHE A 588 41.63 -104.29 21.17
C PHE A 588 42.12 -105.74 21.01
N SER A 589 42.11 -106.49 22.11
CA SER A 589 42.15 -107.95 22.07
C SER A 589 40.74 -108.49 22.21
N GLU A 590 40.16 -108.86 21.08
CA GLU A 590 38.91 -109.61 21.02
C GLU A 590 39.04 -110.89 21.85
N LYS A 591 38.09 -111.12 22.76
CA LYS A 591 37.86 -112.44 23.35
C LYS A 591 36.44 -112.90 23.05
N GLU A 592 36.38 -113.66 21.96
CA GLU A 592 35.53 -114.81 21.67
C GLU A 592 34.08 -114.80 22.17
N ALA A 593 33.17 -114.99 21.21
CA ALA A 593 31.76 -115.23 21.47
C ALA A 593 31.51 -116.67 21.92
N GLU A 594 30.86 -116.84 23.08
CA GLU A 594 30.01 -118.01 23.34
C GLU A 594 28.54 -117.60 23.24
N LYS A 595 27.82 -118.26 22.33
CA LYS A 595 26.35 -118.22 22.28
C LYS A 595 25.79 -119.24 23.28
N LEU A 596 24.71 -118.88 23.96
CA LEU A 596 23.53 -119.72 24.19
C LEU A 596 22.38 -118.87 24.75
N GLU A 597 21.30 -118.76 23.99
CA GLU A 597 19.97 -118.28 24.42
C GLU A 597 19.15 -119.45 25.02
N PRO A 598 17.91 -119.28 25.52
CA PRO A 598 17.26 -118.13 26.19
C PRO A 598 16.59 -118.56 27.54
N GLU A 599 15.90 -117.61 28.21
CA GLU A 599 14.49 -117.72 28.68
C GLU A 599 14.16 -117.00 30.02
N THR A 600 13.29 -116.00 29.88
CA THR A 600 12.14 -115.59 30.71
C THR A 600 11.92 -116.01 32.18
N LYS A 601 11.47 -114.99 32.94
CA LYS A 601 10.53 -114.98 34.10
C LYS A 601 11.03 -115.40 35.50
N GLY A 602 10.79 -114.52 36.49
CA GLY A 602 10.49 -114.95 37.86
C GLY A 602 10.76 -113.97 39.00
N SER A 603 9.69 -113.37 39.56
CA SER A 603 9.52 -112.96 40.98
C SER A 603 10.54 -112.09 41.73
N GLU A 604 10.08 -110.93 42.18
CA GLU A 604 10.54 -110.20 43.38
C GLU A 604 10.21 -110.94 44.72
N PRO A 605 10.57 -110.41 45.92
CA PRO A 605 11.89 -109.97 46.37
C PRO A 605 12.37 -110.82 47.59
N PRO A 606 12.05 -110.61 48.89
CA PRO A 606 11.86 -109.40 49.74
C PRO A 606 12.90 -109.24 50.90
N THR A 607 13.01 -108.01 51.44
CA THR A 607 13.52 -107.65 52.81
C THR A 607 15.00 -107.92 53.15
N GLN A 608 15.67 -107.23 54.10
CA GLN A 608 15.29 -106.33 55.21
C GLN A 608 16.47 -105.32 55.43
N GLN A 609 16.25 -103.99 55.41
CA GLN A 609 15.93 -103.10 56.55
C GLN A 609 17.08 -102.68 57.51
N LYS A 610 17.02 -101.39 57.91
CA LYS A 610 17.49 -100.77 59.19
C LYS A 610 19.01 -100.47 59.31
N LYS A 611 19.49 -99.39 59.97
CA LYS A 611 18.83 -98.25 60.65
C LYS A 611 19.83 -97.12 61.02
N LYS A 612 19.33 -95.87 61.08
CA LYS A 612 19.63 -94.77 62.05
C LYS A 612 21.05 -94.19 62.20
N GLY A 613 21.12 -92.87 62.45
CA GLY A 613 22.35 -92.26 63.02
C GLY A 613 22.38 -90.75 63.36
N TRP A 614 21.23 -90.09 63.54
CA TRP A 614 21.04 -88.70 64.04
C TRP A 614 22.05 -88.17 65.09
N LEU A 615 22.55 -86.92 64.93
CA LEU A 615 23.09 -85.91 65.91
C LEU A 615 23.61 -84.71 65.05
N SER A 616 23.12 -83.45 65.10
CA SER A 616 23.29 -82.37 66.11
C SER A 616 24.76 -82.15 66.55
N TRP A 617 25.33 -80.95 66.71
CA TRP A 617 24.81 -79.58 66.89
C TRP A 617 25.98 -78.57 66.75
N LYS A 618 25.80 -77.39 66.12
CA LYS A 618 26.30 -76.07 66.57
C LYS A 618 25.82 -74.94 65.67
#